data_AF-Q5C211-F1
#
_entry.id   AF-Q5C211-F1
#
_cell.length_a   1.000
_cell.length_b   1.000
_cell.length_c   1.000
_cell.angle_alpha   90.00
_cell.angle_beta   90.00
_cell.angle_gamma   90.00
#
_symmetry.space_group_name_H-M   'P 1'
#
loop_
_entity.id
_entity.type
_entity.pdbx_description
1 polymer ?
#
loop_
_entity_poly.entity_id
_entity_poly.type
_entity_poly.pdbx_seq_one_letter_code
_entity_poly.pdbx_strand_id
1 'polypeptide(L)'
;MESFKELFKRYLHDKTEKFDWNVMEPIPPEKIKTYNALCVATDSEVIRQQLNKLVVVKLNGGLGTTMGCTGPKSLISVRNNLTFLDLTVQQIERLNNKYGSNIPLVLMNSFNTHAETEKVLRKYQQVNVQILTFLQSCYPRLNRESLLPIAKCASQQSQDLGKNASKDMNYNSEEWYPPGHGDFYRSFVACGLAEK
;
A
#
# COMPACT_ATOMS: atom_id res chain seq x y z
N MET A 1 6.36 4.14 -16.32
CA MET A 1 6.98 5.44 -16.70
C MET A 1 6.00 6.45 -17.27
N GLU A 2 4.94 6.05 -17.99
CA GLU A 2 3.96 7.02 -18.52
C GLU A 2 3.25 7.81 -17.41
N SER A 3 2.81 7.11 -16.36
CA SER A 3 2.22 7.68 -15.15
C SER A 3 3.11 8.74 -14.46
N PHE A 4 4.43 8.57 -14.49
CA PHE A 4 5.39 9.56 -14.00
C PHE A 4 5.45 10.79 -14.90
N LYS A 5 5.48 10.60 -16.22
CA LYS A 5 5.47 11.72 -17.18
C LYS A 5 4.20 12.55 -17.06
N GLU A 6 3.04 11.92 -16.87
CA GLU A 6 1.77 12.62 -16.60
C GLU A 6 1.85 13.47 -15.33
N LEU A 7 2.35 12.89 -14.24
CA LEU A 7 2.53 13.61 -12.98
C LEU A 7 3.49 14.80 -13.14
N PHE A 8 4.60 14.60 -13.86
CA PHE A 8 5.58 15.65 -14.10
C PHE A 8 5.05 16.75 -15.02
N LYS A 9 4.31 16.40 -16.08
CA LYS A 9 3.59 17.36 -16.93
C LYS A 9 2.63 18.19 -16.09
N ARG A 10 1.83 17.54 -15.23
CA ARG A 10 0.95 18.25 -14.30
C ARG A 10 1.75 19.18 -13.40
N TYR A 11 2.84 18.72 -12.77
CA TYR A 11 3.69 19.59 -11.96
C TYR A 11 4.19 20.85 -12.70
N LEU A 12 4.54 20.75 -13.99
CA LEU A 12 4.98 21.91 -14.79
C LEU A 12 3.84 22.87 -15.19
N HIS A 13 2.64 22.34 -15.44
CA HIS A 13 1.51 23.12 -15.95
C HIS A 13 0.60 23.65 -14.82
N ASP A 14 0.53 22.92 -13.72
CA ASP A 14 -0.32 23.19 -12.57
C ASP A 14 0.36 24.25 -11.69
N LYS A 15 0.35 25.50 -12.16
CA LYS A 15 0.43 26.66 -11.27
C LYS A 15 -0.87 26.63 -10.48
N THR A 16 -0.86 25.87 -9.38
CA THR A 16 -1.99 25.68 -8.45
C THR A 16 -2.89 26.89 -8.52
N GLU A 17 -4.07 26.75 -9.14
CA GLU A 17 -5.09 27.78 -9.03
C GLU A 17 -5.27 27.96 -7.53
N LYS A 18 -4.90 29.16 -7.03
CA LYS A 18 -4.98 29.44 -5.61
C LYS A 18 -6.41 29.17 -5.23
N PHE A 19 -6.59 28.19 -4.36
CA PHE A 19 -7.89 27.78 -3.91
C PHE A 19 -8.62 29.00 -3.33
N ASP A 20 -9.74 29.39 -3.93
CA ASP A 20 -10.51 30.55 -3.47
C ASP A 20 -11.20 30.19 -2.16
N TRP A 21 -10.77 30.81 -1.06
CA TRP A 21 -11.34 30.53 0.26
C TRP A 21 -12.81 30.95 0.34
N ASN A 22 -13.25 31.89 -0.49
CA ASN A 22 -14.62 32.41 -0.45
C ASN A 22 -15.65 31.42 -1.01
N VAL A 23 -15.23 30.40 -1.77
CA VAL A 23 -16.14 29.35 -2.27
C VAL A 23 -16.27 28.16 -1.32
N MET A 24 -15.60 28.18 -0.15
CA MET A 24 -15.77 27.12 0.84
C MET A 24 -17.09 27.25 1.58
N GLU A 25 -17.86 26.18 1.51
CA GLU A 25 -19.07 26.00 2.30
C GLU A 25 -18.87 24.88 3.33
N PRO A 26 -19.43 25.00 4.54
CA PRO A 26 -19.47 23.91 5.50
C PRO A 26 -20.11 22.67 4.89
N ILE A 27 -19.56 21.50 5.17
CA ILE A 27 -20.12 20.25 4.66
C ILE A 27 -21.52 20.06 5.27
N PRO A 28 -22.57 19.89 4.44
CA PRO A 28 -23.92 19.69 4.95
C PRO A 28 -24.01 18.46 5.87
N PRO A 29 -24.77 18.51 6.98
CA PRO A 29 -24.88 17.40 7.94
C PRO A 29 -25.30 16.07 7.30
N GLU A 30 -26.12 16.11 6.26
CA GLU A 30 -26.56 14.93 5.51
C GLU A 30 -25.44 14.19 4.77
N LYS A 31 -24.32 14.86 4.47
CA LYS A 31 -23.14 14.25 3.82
C LYS A 31 -22.21 13.55 4.80
N ILE A 32 -22.34 13.79 6.11
CA ILE A 32 -21.50 13.18 7.15
C ILE A 32 -22.39 12.47 8.17
N LYS A 33 -22.43 11.14 8.10
CA LYS A 33 -23.14 10.33 9.10
C LYS A 33 -22.25 10.07 10.32
N THR A 34 -22.82 10.22 11.51
CA THR A 34 -22.13 9.86 12.75
C THR A 34 -22.11 8.34 12.92
N TYR A 35 -21.06 7.81 13.55
CA TYR A 35 -20.89 6.36 13.75
C TYR A 35 -22.08 5.73 14.49
N ASN A 36 -22.60 6.42 15.51
CA ASN A 36 -23.74 5.94 16.31
C ASN A 36 -25.06 5.87 15.53
N ALA A 37 -25.16 6.55 14.39
CA ALA A 37 -26.34 6.50 13.53
C ALA A 37 -26.31 5.33 12.53
N LEU A 38 -25.20 4.58 12.45
CA LEU A 38 -25.09 3.42 11.57
C LEU A 38 -25.84 2.22 12.16
N CYS A 39 -26.56 1.49 11.31
CA CYS A 39 -27.23 0.26 11.71
C CYS A 39 -26.18 -0.81 12.04
N VAL A 40 -26.37 -1.49 13.17
CA VAL A 40 -25.53 -2.63 13.58
C VAL A 40 -26.22 -3.91 13.14
N ALA A 41 -25.57 -4.67 12.25
CA ALA A 41 -26.04 -5.99 11.89
C ALA A 41 -25.91 -6.94 13.10
N THR A 42 -27.01 -7.58 13.48
CA THR A 42 -27.03 -8.59 14.56
C THR A 42 -27.09 -10.02 14.04
N ASP A 43 -27.57 -10.20 12.80
CA ASP A 43 -27.67 -11.51 12.15
C ASP A 43 -26.31 -11.97 11.62
N SER A 44 -25.86 -13.13 12.10
CA SER A 44 -24.59 -13.76 11.71
C SER A 44 -24.53 -14.10 10.22
N GLU A 45 -25.66 -14.46 9.59
CA GLU A 45 -25.69 -14.79 8.17
C GLU A 45 -25.50 -13.55 7.30
N VAL A 46 -26.18 -12.45 7.68
CA VAL A 46 -26.02 -11.15 7.01
C VAL A 46 -24.58 -10.66 7.16
N ILE A 47 -23.99 -10.77 8.36
CA ILE A 47 -22.58 -10.39 8.59
C ILE A 47 -21.67 -11.21 7.68
N ARG A 48 -21.83 -12.54 7.63
CA ARG A 48 -21.02 -13.42 6.77
C ARG A 48 -21.09 -13.01 5.30
N GLN A 49 -22.30 -12.74 4.78
CA GLN A 49 -22.48 -12.32 3.39
C GLN A 49 -21.82 -10.98 3.08
N GLN A 50 -21.83 -10.03 4.02
CA GLN A 50 -21.16 -8.74 3.86
C GLN A 50 -19.63 -8.89 3.93
N LEU A 51 -19.13 -9.71 4.86
CA LEU A 51 -17.70 -9.97 5.00
C LEU A 51 -17.11 -10.66 3.77
N ASN A 52 -17.86 -11.55 3.10
CA ASN A 52 -17.42 -12.20 1.87
C ASN A 52 -17.35 -11.24 0.66
N LYS A 53 -17.87 -10.02 0.77
CA LYS A 53 -17.72 -8.96 -0.25
C LYS A 53 -16.60 -7.97 0.10
N LEU A 54 -15.98 -8.12 1.27
CA LEU A 54 -14.99 -7.18 1.80
C LEU A 54 -13.57 -7.65 1.49
N VAL A 55 -12.72 -6.71 1.07
CA VAL A 55 -11.27 -6.89 0.98
C VAL A 55 -10.60 -5.94 1.97
N VAL A 56 -9.63 -6.42 2.75
CA VAL A 56 -8.86 -5.57 3.67
C VAL A 56 -7.52 -5.23 3.04
N VAL A 57 -7.28 -3.95 2.77
CA VAL A 57 -6.00 -3.47 2.24
C VAL A 57 -5.18 -2.78 3.33
N LYS A 58 -3.88 -3.08 3.41
CA LYS A 58 -2.92 -2.35 4.22
C LYS A 58 -1.81 -1.74 3.37
N LEU A 59 -1.55 -0.46 3.60
CA LEU A 59 -0.45 0.28 2.98
C LEU A 59 0.86 -0.08 3.70
N ASN A 60 1.70 -0.88 3.06
CA ASN A 60 2.92 -1.45 3.63
C ASN A 60 4.21 -0.97 2.92
N GLY A 61 4.15 0.21 2.28
CA GLY A 61 5.30 0.79 1.59
C GLY A 61 6.32 1.48 2.49
N GLY A 62 5.96 1.77 3.75
CA GLY A 62 6.72 2.59 4.67
C GLY A 62 7.78 1.83 5.46
N LEU A 63 8.94 2.46 5.63
CA LEU A 63 10.02 1.98 6.48
C LEU A 63 9.88 2.47 7.91
N GLY A 64 10.48 1.73 8.85
CA GLY A 64 10.56 2.08 10.27
C GLY A 64 11.68 3.08 10.62
N THR A 65 12.23 3.81 9.65
CA THR A 65 13.44 4.63 9.82
C THR A 65 13.29 5.71 10.89
N THR A 66 12.11 6.33 10.98
CA THR A 66 11.80 7.33 12.03
C THR A 66 11.78 6.74 13.43
N MET A 67 11.73 5.41 13.55
CA MET A 67 11.76 4.67 14.82
C MET A 67 13.08 3.92 15.02
N GLY A 68 14.11 4.25 14.21
CA GLY A 68 15.44 3.62 14.30
C GLY A 68 15.53 2.21 13.71
N CYS A 69 14.51 1.75 12.96
CA CYS A 69 14.51 0.43 12.33
C CYS A 69 14.76 0.53 10.83
N THR A 70 15.49 -0.44 10.27
CA THR A 70 15.83 -0.49 8.83
C THR A 70 14.80 -1.23 7.97
N GLY A 71 13.89 -1.99 8.58
CA GLY A 71 12.90 -2.81 7.88
C GLY A 71 11.53 -2.15 7.66
N PRO A 72 10.58 -2.89 7.05
CA PRO A 72 9.18 -2.49 6.95
C PRO A 72 8.61 -2.16 8.33
N LYS A 73 7.88 -1.03 8.43
CA LYS A 73 7.28 -0.60 9.69
C LYS A 73 6.29 -1.64 10.25
N SER A 74 5.66 -2.41 9.38
CA SER A 74 4.71 -3.46 9.76
C SER A 74 5.33 -4.63 10.52
N LEU A 75 6.64 -4.85 10.38
CA LEU A 75 7.38 -5.94 11.03
C LEU A 75 7.96 -5.55 12.39
N ILE A 76 7.67 -4.35 12.87
CA ILE A 76 8.13 -3.88 14.17
C ILE A 76 7.22 -4.44 15.26
N SER A 77 7.83 -5.05 16.28
CA SER A 77 7.14 -5.57 17.45
C SER A 77 6.46 -4.45 18.23
N VAL A 78 5.17 -4.60 18.50
CA VAL A 78 4.33 -3.60 19.17
C VAL A 78 4.01 -4.03 20.59
N ARG A 79 3.48 -5.24 20.75
CA ARG A 79 3.02 -5.76 22.05
C ARG A 79 3.22 -7.26 22.11
N ASN A 80 3.75 -7.77 23.22
CA ASN A 80 3.97 -9.21 23.44
C ASN A 80 4.74 -9.88 22.28
N ASN A 81 5.73 -9.18 21.71
CA ASN A 81 6.49 -9.62 20.53
C ASN A 81 5.65 -9.84 19.25
N LEU A 82 4.41 -9.35 19.21
CA LEU A 82 3.58 -9.34 18.00
C LEU A 82 3.86 -8.06 17.21
N THR A 83 4.08 -8.23 15.92
CA THR A 83 4.23 -7.13 14.95
C THR A 83 2.88 -6.54 14.56
N PHE A 84 2.86 -5.37 13.91
CA PHE A 84 1.61 -4.83 13.34
C PHE A 84 0.98 -5.79 12.32
N LEU A 85 1.80 -6.50 11.55
CA LEU A 85 1.33 -7.50 10.60
C LEU A 85 0.69 -8.69 11.34
N ASP A 86 1.33 -9.19 12.40
CA ASP A 86 0.76 -10.27 13.23
C ASP A 86 -0.62 -9.89 13.78
N LEU A 87 -0.74 -8.68 14.32
CA LEU A 87 -2.00 -8.19 14.89
C LEU A 87 -3.10 -8.08 13.83
N THR A 88 -2.74 -7.63 12.63
CA THR A 88 -3.71 -7.52 11.51
C THR A 88 -4.16 -8.90 11.05
N VAL A 89 -3.24 -9.85 10.89
CA VAL A 89 -3.55 -11.22 10.50
C VAL A 89 -4.44 -11.88 11.56
N GLN A 90 -4.12 -11.75 12.86
CA GLN A 90 -4.95 -12.28 13.94
C GLN A 90 -6.35 -11.68 13.99
N GLN A 91 -6.52 -10.39 13.68
CA GLN A 91 -7.84 -9.76 13.63
C GLN A 91 -8.70 -10.37 12.53
N ILE A 92 -8.14 -10.54 11.33
CA ILE A 92 -8.87 -11.09 10.19
C ILE A 92 -9.12 -12.58 10.37
N GLU A 93 -8.15 -13.34 10.87
CA GLU A 93 -8.31 -14.76 11.18
C GLU A 93 -9.44 -14.99 12.18
N ARG A 94 -9.52 -14.17 13.23
CA ARG A 94 -10.63 -14.25 14.20
C ARG A 94 -11.99 -13.97 13.55
N LEU A 95 -12.07 -13.03 12.61
CA LEU A 95 -13.31 -12.75 11.88
C LEU A 95 -13.70 -13.90 10.95
N ASN A 96 -12.73 -14.44 10.20
CA ASN A 96 -12.92 -15.58 9.31
C ASN A 96 -13.41 -16.80 10.08
N ASN A 97 -12.77 -17.12 11.22
CA ASN A 97 -13.14 -18.24 12.08
C ASN A 97 -14.51 -18.03 12.76
N LYS A 98 -14.80 -16.82 13.24
CA LYS A 98 -16.06 -16.53 13.96
C LYS A 98 -17.29 -16.59 13.04
N TYR A 99 -17.17 -16.07 11.83
CA TYR A 99 -18.31 -15.93 10.92
C TYR A 99 -18.29 -16.92 9.74
N GLY A 100 -17.29 -17.79 9.65
CA GLY A 100 -17.13 -18.70 8.51
C GLY A 100 -17.00 -17.95 7.18
N SER A 101 -16.25 -16.84 7.20
CA SER A 101 -15.99 -15.97 6.04
C SER A 101 -14.56 -16.12 5.54
N ASN A 102 -14.29 -15.64 4.34
CA ASN A 102 -12.94 -15.65 3.75
C ASN A 102 -12.54 -14.24 3.30
N ILE A 103 -12.18 -13.39 4.25
CA ILE A 103 -11.73 -12.02 4.00
C ILE A 103 -10.25 -12.06 3.58
N PRO A 104 -9.89 -11.62 2.36
CA PRO A 104 -8.49 -11.50 1.96
C PRO A 104 -7.83 -10.26 2.56
N LEU A 105 -6.55 -10.42 2.93
CA LEU A 105 -5.66 -9.34 3.33
C LEU A 105 -4.72 -9.00 2.16
N VAL A 106 -4.78 -7.78 1.66
CA VAL A 106 -3.90 -7.29 0.59
C VAL A 106 -2.88 -6.31 1.16
N LEU A 107 -1.59 -6.56 0.92
CA LEU A 107 -0.49 -5.68 1.32
C LEU A 107 0.07 -4.94 0.11
N MET A 108 -0.05 -3.61 0.12
CA MET A 108 0.60 -2.73 -0.87
C MET A 108 2.03 -2.45 -0.43
N ASN A 109 3.00 -3.19 -0.97
CA ASN A 109 4.42 -3.06 -0.64
C ASN A 109 5.08 -1.96 -1.50
N SER A 110 6.30 -1.58 -1.12
CA SER A 110 7.23 -0.83 -1.99
C SER A 110 8.43 -1.72 -2.32
N PHE A 111 9.27 -1.29 -3.26
CA PHE A 111 10.55 -1.97 -3.50
C PHE A 111 11.45 -2.02 -2.26
N ASN A 112 11.27 -1.11 -1.30
CA ASN A 112 12.00 -1.11 -0.04
C ASN A 112 11.48 -2.12 0.98
N THR A 113 10.22 -2.54 0.88
CA THR A 113 9.58 -3.39 1.90
C THR A 113 9.24 -4.80 1.42
N HIS A 114 9.17 -5.01 0.09
CA HIS A 114 8.65 -6.25 -0.49
C HIS A 114 9.48 -7.49 -0.11
N ALA A 115 10.80 -7.46 -0.33
CA ALA A 115 11.65 -8.63 -0.07
C ALA A 115 11.60 -9.11 1.39
N GLU A 116 11.61 -8.17 2.35
CA GLU A 116 11.50 -8.51 3.77
C GLU A 116 10.09 -8.95 4.15
N THR A 117 9.05 -8.36 3.56
CA THR A 117 7.66 -8.79 3.79
C THR A 117 7.45 -10.23 3.30
N GLU A 118 7.88 -10.56 2.08
CA GLU A 118 7.74 -11.91 1.49
C GLU A 118 8.45 -13.00 2.32
N LYS A 119 9.60 -12.70 2.93
CA LYS A 119 10.29 -13.64 3.83
C LYS A 119 9.42 -14.00 5.04
N VAL A 120 8.74 -13.01 5.61
CA VAL A 120 7.89 -13.20 6.81
C VAL A 120 6.55 -13.84 6.46
N LEU A 121 6.03 -13.65 5.25
CA LEU A 121 4.73 -14.22 4.84
C LEU A 121 4.66 -15.75 4.96
N ARG A 122 5.81 -16.44 4.88
CA ARG A 122 5.89 -17.90 5.10
C ARG A 122 5.36 -18.33 6.47
N LYS A 123 5.45 -17.45 7.48
CA LYS A 123 4.90 -17.68 8.84
C LYS A 123 3.38 -17.87 8.82
N TYR A 124 2.69 -17.28 7.85
CA TYR A 124 1.22 -17.23 7.78
C TYR A 124 0.64 -18.24 6.77
N GLN A 125 1.39 -19.25 6.34
CA GLN A 125 0.87 -20.24 5.38
C GLN A 125 -0.25 -21.13 5.96
N GLN A 126 -0.33 -21.24 7.29
CA GLN A 126 -1.29 -22.10 7.98
C GLN A 126 -2.41 -21.33 8.69
N VAL A 127 -2.44 -20.00 8.59
CA VAL A 127 -3.54 -19.21 9.17
C VAL A 127 -4.72 -19.14 8.22
N ASN A 128 -5.93 -19.00 8.76
CA ASN A 128 -7.15 -18.90 7.97
C ASN A 128 -7.35 -17.47 7.39
N VAL A 129 -6.36 -16.99 6.63
CA VAL A 129 -6.38 -15.69 5.95
C VAL A 129 -5.62 -15.79 4.64
N GLN A 130 -6.28 -15.47 3.53
CA GLN A 130 -5.60 -15.32 2.25
C GLN A 130 -4.83 -13.99 2.23
N ILE A 131 -3.50 -14.06 2.23
CA ILE A 131 -2.64 -12.87 2.14
C ILE A 131 -2.14 -12.72 0.70
N LEU A 132 -2.44 -11.58 0.09
CA LEU A 132 -2.00 -11.19 -1.24
C LEU A 132 -1.06 -9.98 -1.13
N THR A 133 -0.07 -9.89 -2.01
CA THR A 133 0.81 -8.72 -2.06
C THR A 133 0.85 -8.15 -3.47
N PHE A 134 1.05 -6.84 -3.56
CA PHE A 134 1.40 -6.18 -4.80
C PHE A 134 2.39 -5.05 -4.54
N LEU A 135 3.15 -4.70 -5.57
CA LEU A 135 4.10 -3.60 -5.53
C LEU A 135 3.44 -2.32 -6.03
N GLN A 136 3.68 -1.23 -5.31
CA GLN A 136 3.46 0.10 -5.86
C GLN A 136 4.55 0.50 -6.87
N SER A 137 4.26 1.52 -7.65
CA SER A 137 5.18 2.07 -8.65
C SER A 137 6.50 2.56 -8.03
N CYS A 138 7.51 2.68 -8.88
CA CYS A 138 8.82 3.25 -8.54
C CYS A 138 9.16 4.33 -9.55
N TYR A 139 9.27 5.58 -9.07
CA TYR A 139 9.57 6.73 -9.91
C TYR A 139 10.98 7.24 -9.64
N PRO A 140 11.67 7.77 -10.67
CA PRO A 140 12.98 8.38 -10.47
C PRO A 140 12.81 9.69 -9.72
N ARG A 141 13.69 9.96 -8.77
CA ARG A 141 13.81 11.30 -8.17
C ARG A 141 14.38 12.27 -9.20
N LEU A 142 14.08 13.55 -9.02
CA LEU A 142 14.55 14.62 -9.87
C LEU A 142 15.60 15.45 -9.13
N ASN A 143 16.62 15.92 -9.85
CA ASN A 143 17.50 16.97 -9.33
C ASN A 143 16.70 18.28 -9.30
N ARG A 144 16.82 19.03 -8.20
CA ARG A 144 16.02 20.24 -7.96
C ARG A 144 16.35 21.35 -8.96
N GLU A 145 17.62 21.50 -9.32
CA GLU A 145 18.11 22.59 -10.16
C GLU A 145 17.86 22.32 -11.65
N SER A 146 18.16 21.10 -12.12
CA SER A 146 18.02 20.74 -13.53
C SER A 146 16.64 20.21 -13.92
N LEU A 147 15.83 19.79 -12.94
CA LEU A 147 14.56 19.08 -13.13
C LEU A 147 14.67 17.78 -13.96
N LEU A 148 15.89 17.24 -14.07
CA LEU A 148 16.15 15.99 -14.76
C LEU A 148 16.19 14.80 -13.78
N PRO A 149 15.83 13.58 -14.22
CA PRO A 149 16.00 12.37 -13.42
C PRO A 149 17.43 12.19 -12.92
N ILE A 150 17.59 11.86 -11.64
CA ILE A 150 18.91 11.53 -11.08
C ILE A 150 19.33 10.09 -11.38
N ALA A 151 18.35 9.23 -11.64
CA ALA A 151 18.58 7.82 -11.93
C ALA A 151 19.36 7.64 -13.24
N LYS A 152 20.49 6.94 -13.19
CA LYS A 152 21.37 6.71 -14.35
C LYS A 152 21.13 5.38 -15.07
N CYS A 153 20.42 4.46 -14.44
CA CYS A 153 20.03 3.16 -15.00
C CYS A 153 18.52 2.94 -14.79
N ALA A 154 17.96 1.86 -15.33
CA ALA A 154 16.57 1.49 -15.10
C ALA A 154 16.36 0.93 -13.68
N SER A 155 15.15 1.07 -13.13
CA SER A 155 14.83 0.49 -11.82
C SER A 155 14.87 -1.03 -11.88
N GLN A 156 15.50 -1.68 -10.90
CA GLN A 156 15.55 -3.15 -10.82
C GLN A 156 14.20 -3.83 -10.50
N GLN A 157 13.08 -3.09 -10.45
CA GLN A 157 11.74 -3.67 -10.31
C GLN A 157 11.35 -4.60 -11.49
N SER A 158 12.01 -4.46 -12.64
CA SER A 158 11.65 -5.13 -13.88
C SER A 158 12.47 -6.38 -14.20
N GLN A 159 13.20 -6.96 -13.25
CA GLN A 159 13.86 -8.25 -13.48
C GLN A 159 13.16 -9.36 -12.71
N ASP A 160 12.74 -10.36 -13.49
CA ASP A 160 12.32 -11.66 -13.04
C ASP A 160 13.10 -12.14 -11.81
N LEU A 161 12.36 -12.77 -10.91
CA LEU A 161 12.81 -13.67 -9.86
C LEU A 161 13.60 -14.84 -10.49
N GLY A 162 14.79 -14.56 -10.99
CA GLY A 162 15.60 -15.49 -11.77
C GLY A 162 17.05 -15.14 -11.60
N LYS A 163 17.75 -15.98 -10.83
CA LYS A 163 19.21 -16.08 -10.72
C LYS A 163 19.90 -15.56 -12.00
N ASN A 164 20.72 -14.52 -11.86
CA ASN A 164 21.53 -13.83 -12.89
C ASN A 164 21.08 -12.41 -13.30
N ALA A 165 20.52 -11.63 -12.37
CA ALA A 165 20.62 -10.18 -12.48
C ALA A 165 22.09 -9.79 -12.33
N SER A 166 22.75 -9.40 -13.43
CA SER A 166 24.00 -8.66 -13.36
C SER A 166 23.78 -7.53 -12.37
N LYS A 167 24.52 -7.53 -11.27
CA LYS A 167 24.51 -6.46 -10.29
C LYS A 167 25.05 -5.23 -11.02
N ASP A 168 24.17 -4.50 -11.70
CA ASP A 168 24.52 -3.24 -12.34
C ASP A 168 25.15 -2.39 -11.26
N MET A 169 26.48 -2.23 -11.33
CA MET A 169 27.30 -1.60 -10.30
C MET A 169 26.91 -0.12 -10.05
N ASN A 170 25.98 0.40 -10.85
CA ASN A 170 25.44 1.75 -10.79
C ASN A 170 24.01 1.85 -10.25
N TYR A 171 23.34 0.75 -9.84
CA TYR A 171 22.00 0.87 -9.25
C TYR A 171 22.08 1.42 -7.81
N ASN A 172 21.51 2.60 -7.61
CA ASN A 172 21.33 3.20 -6.29
C ASN A 172 19.82 3.35 -5.99
N SER A 173 19.34 2.68 -4.95
CA SER A 173 17.92 2.75 -4.54
C SER A 173 17.48 4.14 -4.10
N GLU A 174 18.41 4.99 -3.66
CA GLU A 174 18.14 6.38 -3.28
C GLU A 174 17.83 7.29 -4.47
N GLU A 175 18.13 6.85 -5.69
CA GLU A 175 17.76 7.55 -6.93
C GLU A 175 16.26 7.42 -7.26
N TRP A 176 15.57 6.55 -6.52
CA TRP A 176 14.19 6.17 -6.74
C TRP A 176 13.32 6.43 -5.52
N TYR A 177 12.02 6.56 -5.73
CA TYR A 177 11.05 6.68 -4.63
C TYR A 177 9.71 6.03 -4.97
N PRO A 178 8.99 5.50 -3.97
CA PRO A 178 7.59 5.17 -4.12
C PRO A 178 6.76 6.47 -4.19
N PRO A 179 5.85 6.65 -5.15
CA PRO A 179 5.11 7.91 -5.36
C PRO A 179 3.97 8.16 -4.36
N GLY A 180 4.14 7.70 -3.11
CA GLY A 180 3.18 7.86 -2.03
C GLY A 180 1.96 6.96 -2.15
N HIS A 181 1.07 7.04 -1.16
CA HIS A 181 -0.10 6.16 -1.07
C HIS A 181 -1.17 6.42 -2.14
N GLY A 182 -1.15 7.58 -2.81
CA GLY A 182 -2.08 7.89 -3.90
C GLY A 182 -1.92 7.00 -5.14
N ASP A 183 -0.75 6.36 -5.29
CA ASP A 183 -0.48 5.38 -6.34
C ASP A 183 -1.26 4.08 -6.18
N PHE A 184 -1.92 3.88 -5.02
CA PHE A 184 -2.76 2.72 -4.72
C PHE A 184 -3.69 2.38 -5.88
N TYR A 185 -4.48 3.35 -6.37
CA TYR A 185 -5.47 3.12 -7.41
C TYR A 185 -4.84 2.59 -8.70
N ARG A 186 -3.70 3.17 -9.11
CA ARG A 186 -3.01 2.77 -10.35
C ARG A 186 -2.39 1.40 -10.20
N SER A 187 -1.64 1.17 -9.13
CA SER A 187 -0.95 -0.10 -8.91
C SER A 187 -1.87 -1.27 -8.59
N PHE A 188 -2.99 -1.02 -7.90
CA PHE A 188 -3.97 -2.07 -7.57
C PHE A 188 -4.73 -2.55 -8.81
N VAL A 189 -5.04 -1.64 -9.75
CA VAL A 189 -5.60 -2.01 -11.05
C VAL A 189 -4.53 -2.67 -11.93
N ALA A 190 -3.33 -2.08 -12.01
CA ALA A 190 -2.26 -2.60 -12.86
C ALA A 190 -1.77 -4.01 -12.47
N CYS A 191 -1.88 -4.40 -11.19
CA CYS A 191 -1.54 -5.76 -10.75
C CYS A 191 -2.69 -6.77 -10.95
N GLY A 192 -3.85 -6.33 -11.46
CA GLY A 192 -5.01 -7.18 -11.74
C GLY A 192 -5.80 -7.62 -10.50
N LEU A 193 -5.45 -7.15 -9.30
CA LEU A 193 -6.17 -7.51 -8.08
C LEU A 193 -7.55 -6.84 -7.97
N ALA A 194 -7.76 -5.72 -8.68
CA ALA A 194 -9.06 -5.05 -8.72
C ALA A 194 -10.13 -5.83 -9.51
N GLU A 195 -9.71 -6.76 -10.37
CA GLU A 195 -10.60 -7.57 -11.23
C GLU A 195 -10.94 -8.94 -10.63
N LYS A 196 -10.26 -9.31 -9.53
CA LYS A 196 -10.49 -10.56 -8.80
C LYS A 196 -11.56 -10.40 -7.72
#